data_AF-A0A126P995-F1
#
_entry.id   AF-A0A126P995-F1
#
_cell.length_a   1.000
_cell.length_b   1.000
_cell.length_c   1.000
_cell.angle_alpha   90.00
_cell.angle_beta   90.00
_cell.angle_gamma   90.00
#
_symmetry.space_group_name_H-M   'P 1'
#
loop_
_entity.id
_entity.type
_entity.pdbx_description
1 polymer ?
#
loop_
_entity_poly.entity_id
_entity_poly.type
_entity_poly.pdbx_seq_one_letter_code
_entity_poly.pdbx_strand_id
1 'polypeptide(L)'
;MATAPSTNPKSTFSMGIFTGVVLLVYTTVAALLGFFDRIEAGALDLLMLVGGTMLAIARRSKDTNGQLSYFDGFSTGIVTALVASVVLGFGFIVLTVVMPHAMDLTRVRDIFGFDLSVVLAFLTIILMGTMTGVITSLIAMQYFKQDAPDPMKSED
;
A
#
# COMPACT_ATOMS: atom_id res chain seq x y z
N MET A 1 -32.51 18.35 -0.90
CA MET A 1 -31.32 18.70 -0.09
C MET A 1 -30.37 17.51 -0.14
N ALA A 2 -29.43 17.51 -1.07
CA ALA A 2 -28.49 16.39 -1.25
C ALA A 2 -27.44 16.46 -0.13
N THR A 3 -27.48 15.50 0.79
CA THR A 3 -26.46 15.36 1.83
C THR A 3 -25.14 15.00 1.15
N ALA A 4 -24.11 15.83 1.36
CA ALA A 4 -22.77 15.55 0.89
C ALA A 4 -22.36 14.11 1.27
N PRO A 5 -21.78 13.30 0.36
CA PRO A 5 -21.32 11.96 0.70
C PRO A 5 -20.30 12.10 1.83
N SER A 6 -20.63 11.56 3.00
CA SER A 6 -19.77 11.63 4.17
C SER A 6 -18.43 10.98 3.83
N THR A 7 -17.38 11.79 3.69
CA THR A 7 -16.02 11.28 3.68
C THR A 7 -15.82 10.57 5.01
N ASN A 8 -15.63 9.25 4.99
CA ASN A 8 -15.36 8.47 6.20
C ASN A 8 -13.85 8.15 6.23
N PRO A 9 -12.98 9.12 6.59
CA PRO A 9 -11.53 8.95 6.56
C PRO A 9 -11.06 7.78 7.44
N LYS A 10 -11.87 7.41 8.43
CA LYS A 10 -11.66 6.23 9.28
C LYS A 10 -11.56 4.94 8.46
N SER A 11 -12.35 4.78 7.38
CA SER A 11 -12.37 3.56 6.55
C SER A 11 -11.04 3.35 5.81
N THR A 12 -10.50 4.41 5.20
CA THR A 12 -9.22 4.38 4.49
C THR A 12 -8.06 4.07 5.43
N PHE A 13 -8.03 4.73 6.60
CA PHE A 13 -6.99 4.49 7.59
C PHE A 13 -7.02 3.05 8.13
N SER A 14 -8.22 2.52 8.42
CA SER A 14 -8.39 1.13 8.85
C SER A 14 -7.92 0.13 7.78
N MET A 15 -8.19 0.38 6.49
CA MET A 15 -7.68 -0.44 5.39
C MET A 15 -6.16 -0.39 5.27
N GLY A 16 -5.55 0.78 5.48
CA GLY A 16 -4.10 0.94 5.54
C GLY A 16 -3.47 0.13 6.67
N ILE A 17 -4.03 0.20 7.87
CA ILE A 17 -3.58 -0.62 9.01
C ILE A 17 -3.74 -2.10 8.70
N PHE A 18 -4.92 -2.52 8.20
CA PHE A 18 -5.16 -3.92 7.86
C PHE A 18 -4.14 -4.44 6.85
N THR A 19 -3.88 -3.67 5.78
CA THR A 19 -2.87 -4.01 4.77
C THR A 19 -1.47 -4.07 5.38
N GLY A 20 -1.11 -3.11 6.23
CA GLY A 20 0.18 -3.09 6.93
C GLY A 20 0.37 -4.28 7.88
N VAL A 21 -0.68 -4.71 8.57
CA VAL A 21 -0.66 -5.90 9.44
C VAL A 21 -0.48 -7.17 8.62
N VAL A 22 -1.17 -7.29 7.48
CA VAL A 22 -1.00 -8.43 6.56
C VAL A 22 0.45 -8.51 6.06
N LEU A 23 1.01 -7.38 5.62
CA LEU A 23 2.42 -7.30 5.21
C LEU A 23 3.34 -7.68 6.36
N LEU A 24 3.15 -7.13 7.56
CA LEU A 24 3.98 -7.44 8.72
C LEU A 24 3.94 -8.94 9.09
N VAL A 25 2.75 -9.54 9.09
CA VAL A 25 2.60 -10.98 9.37
C VAL A 25 3.35 -11.80 8.32
N TYR A 26 3.17 -11.46 7.04
CA TYR A 26 3.89 -12.13 5.96
C TYR A 26 5.41 -11.96 6.10
N THR A 27 5.91 -10.74 6.30
CA THR A 27 7.34 -10.45 6.46
C THR A 27 7.92 -11.23 7.64
N THR A 28 7.16 -11.32 8.74
CA THR A 28 7.55 -12.13 9.92
C THR A 28 7.65 -13.61 9.57
N VAL A 29 6.67 -14.16 8.86
CA VAL A 29 6.67 -15.55 8.40
C VAL A 29 7.84 -15.80 7.44
N ALA A 30 8.13 -14.87 6.53
CA ALA A 30 9.25 -14.94 5.61
C ALA A 30 10.61 -14.95 6.31
N ALA A 31 10.76 -14.13 7.35
CA ALA A 31 11.93 -14.10 8.20
C ALA A 31 12.10 -15.43 8.96
N LEU A 32 11.02 -15.98 9.54
CA LEU A 32 11.06 -17.25 10.28
C LEU A 32 11.38 -18.46 9.41
N LEU A 33 10.91 -18.47 8.16
CA LEU A 33 11.15 -19.54 7.20
C LEU A 33 12.47 -19.37 6.42
N GLY A 34 13.23 -18.30 6.68
CA GLY A 34 14.54 -18.06 6.09
C GLY A 34 14.53 -17.80 4.57
N PHE A 35 13.38 -17.41 4.00
CA PHE A 35 13.30 -17.02 2.59
C PHE A 35 13.26 -15.51 2.39
N PHE A 36 13.34 -14.73 3.46
CA PHE A 36 13.38 -13.26 3.42
C PHE A 36 14.49 -12.72 2.51
N ASP A 37 15.62 -13.43 2.41
CA ASP A 37 16.74 -13.03 1.54
C ASP A 37 16.44 -13.16 0.04
N ARG A 38 15.33 -13.81 -0.35
CA ARG A 38 14.96 -13.97 -1.76
C ARG A 38 14.27 -12.71 -2.28
N ILE A 39 14.61 -12.33 -3.52
CA ILE A 39 13.93 -11.22 -4.21
C ILE A 39 12.42 -11.46 -4.34
N GLU A 40 12.01 -12.72 -4.41
CA GLU A 40 10.62 -13.17 -4.43
C GLU A 40 9.85 -12.71 -3.19
N ALA A 41 10.52 -12.65 -2.03
CA ALA A 41 9.89 -12.27 -0.77
C ALA A 41 9.41 -10.82 -0.80
N GLY A 42 10.27 -9.91 -1.25
CA GLY A 42 9.94 -8.50 -1.41
C GLY A 42 8.97 -8.22 -2.57
N ALA A 43 9.00 -9.03 -3.64
CA ALA A 43 8.02 -8.92 -4.72
C ALA A 43 6.60 -9.27 -4.26
N LEU A 44 6.46 -10.27 -3.38
CA LEU A 44 5.18 -10.62 -2.75
C LEU A 44 4.66 -9.50 -1.84
N ASP A 45 5.53 -8.84 -1.06
CA ASP A 45 5.16 -7.65 -0.29
C ASP A 45 4.61 -6.54 -1.18
N LEU A 46 5.27 -6.29 -2.32
CA LEU A 46 4.80 -5.32 -3.30
C LEU A 46 3.41 -5.71 -3.85
N LEU A 47 3.20 -6.97 -4.20
CA LEU A 47 1.91 -7.46 -4.71
C LEU A 47 0.79 -7.34 -3.66
N MET A 48 1.07 -7.66 -2.40
CA MET A 48 0.10 -7.51 -1.32
C MET A 48 -0.23 -6.04 -1.05
N LEU A 49 0.74 -5.14 -1.14
CA LEU A 49 0.51 -3.70 -1.02
C LEU A 49 -0.37 -3.17 -2.17
N VAL A 50 -0.09 -3.58 -3.41
CA VAL A 50 -0.92 -3.27 -4.59
C VAL A 50 -2.34 -3.82 -4.41
N GLY A 51 -2.48 -5.07 -3.98
CA GLY A 51 -3.78 -5.68 -3.72
C GLY A 51 -4.57 -4.96 -2.62
N GLY A 52 -3.94 -4.66 -1.49
CA GLY A 52 -4.58 -3.95 -0.38
C GLY A 52 -5.02 -2.52 -0.74
N THR A 53 -4.18 -1.81 -1.49
CA THR A 53 -4.52 -0.47 -2.00
C THR A 53 -5.65 -0.50 -3.03
N MET A 54 -5.64 -1.46 -3.96
CA MET A 54 -6.76 -1.68 -4.90
C MET A 54 -8.06 -2.01 -4.17
N LEU A 55 -8.02 -2.88 -3.16
CA LEU A 55 -9.19 -3.22 -2.35
C LEU A 55 -9.74 -2.00 -1.60
N ALA A 56 -8.88 -1.14 -1.07
CA ALA A 56 -9.28 0.10 -0.42
C ALA A 56 -9.99 1.05 -1.39
N ILE A 57 -9.45 1.21 -2.60
CA ILE A 57 -10.07 2.04 -3.66
C ILE A 57 -11.39 1.44 -4.12
N ALA A 58 -11.44 0.12 -4.35
CA ALA A 58 -12.66 -0.58 -4.77
C ALA A 58 -13.77 -0.47 -3.71
N ARG A 59 -13.42 -0.58 -2.42
CA ARG A 59 -14.36 -0.38 -1.32
C ARG A 59 -14.88 1.06 -1.30
N ARG A 60 -14.00 2.06 -1.48
CA ARG A 60 -14.38 3.47 -1.57
C ARG A 60 -15.31 3.76 -2.76
N SER A 61 -15.06 3.10 -3.90
CA SER A 61 -15.95 3.18 -5.06
C SER A 61 -17.36 2.64 -4.73
N LYS A 62 -17.45 1.48 -4.08
CA LYS A 62 -18.74 0.91 -3.62
C LYS A 62 -19.45 1.83 -2.62
N ASP A 63 -18.73 2.40 -1.66
CA ASP A 63 -19.28 3.34 -0.66
C ASP A 63 -19.82 4.63 -1.31
N THR A 64 -19.39 4.95 -2.53
CA THR A 64 -19.81 6.15 -3.28
C THR A 64 -20.77 5.80 -4.41
N ASN A 65 -21.40 4.61 -4.39
CA ASN A 65 -22.31 4.11 -5.44
C ASN A 65 -21.70 4.18 -6.86
N GLY A 66 -20.39 3.94 -6.98
CA GLY A 66 -19.67 4.03 -8.25
C GLY A 66 -19.35 5.45 -8.73
N GLN A 67 -19.72 6.50 -7.99
CA GLN A 67 -19.39 7.89 -8.30
C GLN A 67 -18.06 8.32 -7.66
N LEU A 68 -17.00 7.53 -7.87
CA LEU A 68 -15.70 7.81 -7.27
C LEU A 68 -15.01 8.98 -7.99
N SER A 69 -14.90 10.13 -7.32
CA SER A 69 -14.09 11.25 -7.81
C SER A 69 -12.63 10.82 -7.98
N TYR A 70 -11.98 11.33 -9.03
CA TYR A 70 -10.57 11.02 -9.33
C TYR A 70 -9.66 11.29 -8.13
N PHE A 71 -9.86 12.45 -7.49
CA PHE A 71 -9.06 12.86 -6.34
C PHE A 71 -9.31 12.00 -5.10
N ASP A 72 -10.56 11.56 -4.90
CA ASP A 72 -10.94 10.69 -3.78
C ASP A 72 -10.27 9.33 -3.88
N GLY A 73 -10.29 8.70 -5.06
CA GLY A 73 -9.63 7.40 -5.24
C GLY A 73 -8.11 7.51 -5.26
N PHE A 74 -7.55 8.55 -5.87
CA PHE A 74 -6.11 8.84 -5.87
C PHE A 74 -5.57 9.01 -4.44
N SER A 75 -6.19 9.88 -3.65
CA SER A 75 -5.80 10.10 -2.25
C SER A 75 -6.01 8.87 -1.38
N THR A 76 -7.09 8.11 -1.60
CA THR A 76 -7.36 6.84 -0.88
C THR A 76 -6.23 5.84 -1.08
N GLY A 77 -5.75 5.66 -2.32
CA GLY A 77 -4.64 4.76 -2.63
C GLY A 77 -3.33 5.17 -1.95
N ILE A 78 -2.96 6.46 -2.05
CA ILE A 78 -1.74 7.00 -1.44
C ILE A 78 -1.78 6.85 0.08
N VAL A 79 -2.87 7.27 0.74
CA VAL A 79 -2.98 7.23 2.20
C VAL A 79 -2.96 5.78 2.69
N THR A 80 -3.66 4.86 2.01
CA THR A 80 -3.65 3.43 2.36
C THR A 80 -2.24 2.86 2.30
N ALA A 81 -1.50 3.13 1.21
CA ALA A 81 -0.16 2.63 1.02
C ALA A 81 0.82 3.22 2.05
N LEU A 82 0.74 4.53 2.31
CA LEU A 82 1.57 5.22 3.29
C LEU A 82 1.36 4.62 4.69
N VAL A 83 0.11 4.47 5.13
CA VAL A 83 -0.21 3.90 6.45
C VAL A 83 0.28 2.45 6.54
N ALA A 84 0.04 1.64 5.51
CA ALA A 84 0.52 0.26 5.47
C ALA A 84 2.06 0.18 5.57
N SER A 85 2.76 1.07 4.88
CA SER A 85 4.22 1.13 4.86
C SER A 85 4.80 1.61 6.18
N VAL A 86 4.13 2.54 6.87
CA VAL A 86 4.51 2.97 8.22
C VAL A 86 4.36 1.82 9.21
N VAL A 87 3.23 1.09 9.16
CA VAL A 87 3.02 -0.10 10.01
C VAL A 87 4.07 -1.16 9.74
N LEU A 88 4.33 -1.49 8.47
CA LEU A 88 5.37 -2.44 8.08
C LEU A 88 6.75 -1.96 8.54
N GLY A 89 7.09 -0.68 8.34
CA GLY A 89 8.36 -0.11 8.74
C GLY A 89 8.60 -0.19 10.25
N PHE A 90 7.60 0.15 11.07
CA PHE A 90 7.72 -0.02 12.52
C PHE A 90 7.85 -1.50 12.91
N GLY A 91 7.06 -2.37 12.28
CA GLY A 91 7.19 -3.80 12.49
C GLY A 91 8.57 -4.33 12.10
N PHE A 92 9.15 -3.84 11.01
CA PHE A 92 10.51 -4.16 10.58
C PHE A 92 11.55 -3.78 11.64
N ILE A 93 11.47 -2.57 12.22
CA ILE A 93 12.34 -2.15 13.32
C ILE A 93 12.23 -3.15 14.49
N VAL A 94 11.01 -3.51 14.89
CA VAL A 94 10.79 -4.50 15.96
C VAL A 94 11.40 -5.85 15.60
N LEU A 95 11.19 -6.34 14.38
CA LEU A 95 11.76 -7.61 13.90
C LEU A 95 13.29 -7.61 13.90
N THR A 96 13.93 -6.50 13.53
CA THR A 96 15.41 -6.41 13.57
C THR A 96 15.97 -6.46 15.00
N VAL A 97 15.21 -6.01 15.99
CA VAL A 97 15.60 -6.08 17.41
C VAL A 97 15.34 -7.47 18.00
N VAL A 98 14.21 -8.09 17.66
CA VAL A 98 13.80 -9.38 18.23
C VAL A 98 14.50 -10.56 17.54
N MET A 99 14.74 -10.47 16.23
CA MET A 99 15.30 -11.54 15.40
C MET A 99 16.40 -11.02 14.46
N PRO A 100 17.54 -10.53 15.00
CA PRO A 100 18.59 -9.93 14.19
C PRO A 100 19.19 -10.91 13.16
N HIS A 101 19.24 -12.21 13.47
CA HIS A 101 19.77 -13.24 12.57
C HIS A 101 18.85 -13.57 11.38
N ALA A 102 17.55 -13.29 11.49
CA ALA A 102 16.58 -13.54 10.42
C ALA A 102 16.45 -12.35 9.47
N MET A 103 16.98 -11.19 9.87
CA MET A 103 16.92 -9.93 9.14
C MET A 103 18.32 -9.55 8.68
N ASP A 104 18.94 -10.42 7.86
CA ASP A 104 20.30 -10.18 7.37
C ASP A 104 20.31 -9.03 6.35
N LEU A 105 20.67 -7.84 6.83
CA LEU A 105 20.75 -6.61 6.03
C LEU A 105 21.90 -6.65 5.00
N THR A 106 22.74 -7.69 5.02
CA THR A 106 23.93 -7.83 4.17
C THR A 106 23.58 -7.80 2.67
N ARG A 107 22.47 -8.42 2.24
CA ARG A 107 22.05 -8.38 0.82
C ARG A 107 21.48 -7.02 0.42
N VAL A 108 20.86 -6.29 1.35
CA VAL A 108 20.36 -4.95 1.04
C VAL A 108 21.52 -3.96 0.89
N ARG A 109 22.59 -4.14 1.67
CA ARG A 109 23.86 -3.44 1.45
C ARG A 109 24.40 -3.67 0.04
N ASP A 110 24.32 -4.88 -0.52
CA ASP A 110 24.82 -5.16 -1.87
C ASP A 110 24.05 -4.41 -2.97
N ILE A 111 22.76 -4.12 -2.77
CA ILE A 111 21.94 -3.37 -3.72
C ILE A 111 22.23 -1.86 -3.67
N PHE A 112 22.49 -1.32 -2.48
CA PHE A 112 22.68 0.12 -2.27
C PHE A 112 24.15 0.55 -2.11
N GLY A 113 25.08 -0.39 -1.98
CA GLY A 113 26.53 -0.14 -1.88
C GLY A 113 27.04 0.42 -0.54
N PHE A 114 26.17 0.58 0.46
CA PHE A 114 26.49 1.13 1.78
C PHE A 114 25.82 0.31 2.89
N ASP A 115 26.41 0.29 4.10
CA ASP A 115 25.79 -0.33 5.27
C ASP A 115 24.42 0.29 5.51
N LEU A 116 23.37 -0.49 5.20
CA LEU A 116 22.02 -0.01 5.33
C LEU A 116 21.62 -0.02 6.80
N SER A 117 21.60 1.17 7.41
CA SER A 117 21.07 1.36 8.75
C SER A 117 19.59 0.98 8.81
N VAL A 118 19.15 0.46 9.95
CA VAL A 118 17.73 0.18 10.25
C VAL A 118 16.84 1.41 9.98
N VAL A 119 17.36 2.61 10.23
CA VAL A 119 16.67 3.88 9.94
C VAL A 119 16.49 4.08 8.43
N LEU A 120 17.52 3.79 7.64
CA LEU A 120 17.43 3.88 6.17
C LEU A 120 16.46 2.82 5.63
N ALA A 121 16.49 1.59 6.14
CA ALA A 121 15.53 0.56 5.76
C ALA A 121 14.09 1.00 6.03
N PHE A 122 13.81 1.57 7.22
CA PHE A 122 12.51 2.14 7.57
C PHE A 122 12.06 3.24 6.60
N LEU A 123 12.94 4.20 6.31
CA LEU A 123 12.63 5.28 5.37
C LEU A 123 12.41 4.76 3.95
N THR A 124 13.20 3.78 3.51
CA THR A 124 13.06 3.14 2.20
C THR A 124 11.72 2.39 2.09
N ILE A 125 11.29 1.67 3.13
CA ILE A 125 9.98 0.99 3.15
C ILE A 125 8.85 2.02 2.96
N ILE A 126 8.89 3.13 3.70
CA ILE A 126 7.89 4.20 3.58
C ILE A 126 7.91 4.82 2.18
N LEU A 127 9.10 5.15 1.67
CA LEU A 127 9.25 5.79 0.37
C LEU A 127 8.78 4.87 -0.77
N MET A 128 9.31 3.64 -0.82
CA MET A 128 8.95 2.64 -1.84
C MET A 128 7.46 2.31 -1.78
N GLY A 129 6.91 2.10 -0.60
CA GLY A 129 5.51 1.76 -0.45
C GLY A 129 4.58 2.93 -0.80
N THR A 130 4.95 4.17 -0.45
CA THR A 130 4.19 5.36 -0.85
C THR A 130 4.22 5.56 -2.36
N MET A 131 5.39 5.44 -2.99
CA MET A 131 5.54 5.51 -4.46
C MET A 131 4.71 4.43 -5.16
N THR A 132 4.71 3.21 -4.62
CA THR A 132 3.85 2.12 -5.11
C THR A 132 2.37 2.48 -4.99
N GLY A 133 1.97 3.09 -3.88
CA GLY A 133 0.61 3.63 -3.69
C GLY A 133 0.23 4.67 -4.73
N VAL A 134 1.13 5.61 -5.04
CA VAL A 134 0.92 6.61 -6.10
C VAL A 134 0.68 5.91 -7.44
N ILE A 135 1.58 5.02 -7.86
CA ILE A 135 1.47 4.32 -9.15
C ILE A 135 0.18 3.48 -9.19
N THR A 136 -0.10 2.72 -8.14
CA THR A 136 -1.28 1.86 -8.05
C THR A 136 -2.55 2.67 -8.09
N SER A 137 -2.59 3.81 -7.40
CA SER A 137 -3.75 4.69 -7.40
C SER A 137 -4.00 5.30 -8.78
N LEU A 138 -2.95 5.69 -9.53
CA LEU A 138 -3.10 6.17 -10.91
C LEU A 138 -3.68 5.09 -11.81
N ILE A 139 -3.16 3.86 -11.73
CA ILE A 139 -3.65 2.71 -12.50
C ILE A 139 -5.10 2.38 -12.12
N ALA A 140 -5.39 2.30 -10.83
CA ALA A 140 -6.73 2.02 -10.32
C ALA A 140 -7.73 3.10 -10.75
N MET A 141 -7.33 4.37 -10.76
CA MET A 141 -8.19 5.43 -11.27
C MET A 141 -8.45 5.33 -12.76
N GLN A 142 -7.56 4.76 -13.58
CA GLN A 142 -7.91 4.48 -14.98
C GLN A 142 -9.02 3.42 -15.10
N TYR A 143 -9.08 2.49 -14.15
CA TYR A 143 -10.07 1.41 -14.15
C TYR A 143 -11.41 1.82 -13.52
N PHE A 144 -11.38 2.60 -12.43
CA PHE A 144 -12.58 2.98 -11.67
C PHE A 144 -13.15 4.35 -12.06
N LYS A 145 -12.53 5.08 -13.00
CA LYS A 145 -13.04 6.36 -13.46
C LYS A 145 -14.41 6.17 -14.11
N GLN A 146 -15.34 7.03 -13.69
CA GLN A 146 -16.66 7.14 -14.28
C GLN A 146 -16.53 7.50 -15.77
N ASP A 147 -17.19 6.75 -16.65
CA ASP A 147 -17.34 7.15 -18.04
C ASP A 147 -17.95 8.56 -18.06
N ALA A 148 -17.26 9.50 -18.69
CA ALA A 148 -17.84 10.81 -18.95
C ALA A 148 -19.17 10.58 -19.70
N PRO A 149 -20.26 11.31 -19.40
CA PRO A 149 -21.49 11.22 -20.17
C PRO A 149 -21.14 11.37 -21.65
N ASP A 150 -21.43 10.33 -22.44
CA ASP A 150 -21.19 10.38 -23.88
C ASP A 150 -22.08 11.48 -24.47
N PRO A 151 -21.51 12.59 -24.97
CA PRO A 151 -22.31 13.68 -25.54
C PRO A 151 -23.06 13.24 -26.79
N MET A 152 -22.77 12.06 -27.36
CA MET A 152 -23.46 11.49 -28.52
C MET A 152 -24.61 10.55 -28.17
N LYS A 153 -24.83 10.25 -26.89
CA LYS A 153 -26.00 9.48 -26.46
C LYS A 153 -27.17 10.45 -26.23
N SER A 154 -27.67 11.04 -27.32
CA SER A 154 -28.94 11.76 -27.31
C SER A 154 -30.07 10.79 -26.94
N GLU A 155 -30.94 11.23 -26.04
CA GLU A 155 -32.18 10.56 -25.66
C GLU A 155 -33.03 10.26 -26.90
N ASP A 156 -33.31 8.98 -27.16
CA ASP A 156 -34.42 8.51 -28.00
C ASP A 156 -35.66 8.27 -27.13
#